data_AF-A0A538F1T0-F1
#
_entry.id   AF-A0A538F1T0-F1
#
_cell.length_a   1.000
_cell.length_b   1.000
_cell.length_c   1.000
_cell.angle_alpha   90.00
_cell.angle_beta   90.00
_cell.angle_gamma   90.00
#
_symmetry.space_group_name_H-M   'P 1'
#
loop_
_entity.id
_entity.type
_entity.pdbx_description
1 polymer ?
#
loop_
_entity_poly.entity_id
_entity_poly.type
_entity_poly.pdbx_seq_one_letter_code
_entity_poly.pdbx_strand_id
1 'polypeptide(L)'
;MRTDAAGSAQARLPRPRPRARPLRAGVAGRRPLGGAPSFHGDRPRALRSGRHRRAALPPRADGFGHRASGTRAGRAADRGPRVGAGRPQLALRRPLARGVPNRARPPRPQSAAGLLGRPGRRRPRPRPLGGAGLTARRGPSARPVARAEPPPPPRTFAPRARPAPETHGGRDGRPRLPAGPSSSQGPALKPLPSGGTIGVAAPASPYDARSEVLRGVEWWESQGYRVKLAPHVYARDDYVAGNARDRAEDLNALFADPEVDAVQALQGGYGSAQTIPHLDFDAIAANPKPFVGFSDITALHVAIHRRTELSTFYGNGLIGVGSAEATGFTRERLLAVLRNEARGEVPRSPDDPYVRAINGGTVTAPLLGGCLWLLMQTMGTPWEISLDGAILFFEDYKAPPYYVDGMLTQLQLAGKLEGVVGVVVGEMKDCDWGDLRPASDWARSRSLEDVLEEHLEPLGVPVLYGLPLGHGKHLASIPLGVRYTLDADRRTLTLDESPFDA
;
A
#
# COMPACT_ATOMS: atom_id res chain seq x y z
N MET A 1 59.84 17.05 33.05
CA MET A 1 60.99 16.29 33.60
C MET A 1 60.49 15.52 34.82
N ARG A 2 60.61 14.18 34.80
CA ARG A 2 60.91 13.24 35.91
C ARG A 2 60.22 13.49 37.27
N THR A 3 59.53 12.55 37.92
CA THR A 3 59.81 11.12 38.11
C THR A 3 58.61 10.36 38.69
N ASP A 4 58.64 9.07 38.43
CA ASP A 4 57.77 7.96 38.84
C ASP A 4 57.73 7.58 40.34
N ALA A 5 56.81 6.64 40.60
CA ALA A 5 56.88 5.48 41.51
C ALA A 5 56.42 5.68 42.96
N ALA A 6 55.90 4.68 43.69
CA ALA A 6 55.24 3.38 43.49
C ALA A 6 55.05 2.79 44.92
N GLY A 7 54.08 1.88 45.12
CA GLY A 7 54.04 0.94 46.28
C GLY A 7 53.04 1.30 47.38
N SER A 8 51.87 0.65 47.50
CA SER A 8 51.57 -0.70 48.03
C SER A 8 51.55 -0.82 49.56
N ALA A 9 50.39 -1.06 50.17
CA ALA A 9 50.14 -2.09 51.21
C ALA A 9 48.72 -1.99 51.81
N GLN A 10 48.13 -3.16 52.05
CA GLN A 10 46.75 -3.43 52.52
C GLN A 10 46.59 -3.34 54.05
N ALA A 11 45.39 -2.97 54.52
CA ALA A 11 44.69 -3.40 55.75
C ALA A 11 43.40 -2.55 55.89
N ARG A 12 42.20 -2.97 56.28
CA ARG A 12 41.56 -4.20 56.79
C ARG A 12 40.03 -3.96 56.65
N LEU A 13 39.26 -4.99 56.30
CA LEU A 13 37.78 -5.01 56.39
C LEU A 13 37.30 -5.06 57.84
N PRO A 14 36.03 -4.66 58.10
CA PRO A 14 35.16 -5.56 58.88
C PRO A 14 33.82 -5.87 58.19
N ARG A 15 33.34 -7.07 58.50
CA ARG A 15 32.17 -7.79 57.96
C ARG A 15 30.85 -7.45 58.70
N PRO A 16 29.69 -7.83 58.12
CA PRO A 16 28.34 -7.47 58.59
C PRO A 16 27.65 -8.56 59.43
N ARG A 17 26.48 -8.23 60.04
CA ARG A 17 25.25 -9.06 60.35
C ARG A 17 24.50 -8.53 61.60
N PRO A 18 23.24 -8.95 61.95
CA PRO A 18 22.47 -10.14 61.50
C PRO A 18 20.95 -9.95 61.23
N ARG A 19 20.32 -11.04 60.72
CA ARG A 19 18.87 -11.36 60.70
C ARG A 19 18.52 -12.39 61.80
N ALA A 20 17.25 -12.43 62.25
CA ALA A 20 16.37 -13.62 62.46
C ALA A 20 15.20 -13.30 63.45
N ARG A 21 13.89 -13.42 63.12
CA ARG A 21 12.92 -14.57 63.22
C ARG A 21 11.84 -14.33 64.34
N PRO A 22 10.75 -15.13 64.54
CA PRO A 22 9.71 -15.69 63.62
C PRO A 22 8.23 -15.76 64.19
N LEU A 23 7.29 -16.27 63.35
CA LEU A 23 6.07 -17.11 63.60
C LEU A 23 4.77 -16.63 64.33
N ARG A 24 3.60 -16.83 63.68
CA ARG A 24 2.49 -17.73 64.10
C ARG A 24 1.39 -17.94 63.02
N ALA A 25 0.63 -19.03 63.17
CA ALA A 25 -0.25 -19.69 62.19
C ALA A 25 -1.68 -20.01 62.74
N GLY A 26 -2.60 -20.42 61.84
CA GLY A 26 -3.83 -21.21 62.09
C GLY A 26 -5.14 -20.52 61.66
N VAL A 27 -6.22 -21.10 61.10
CA VAL A 27 -6.75 -22.49 60.89
C VAL A 27 -7.93 -22.35 59.87
N ALA A 28 -7.98 -23.04 58.72
CA ALA A 28 -8.65 -24.33 58.33
C ALA A 28 -10.17 -24.35 57.98
N GLY A 29 -10.48 -25.03 56.85
CA GLY A 29 -11.76 -25.64 56.42
C GLY A 29 -11.72 -26.00 54.91
N ARG A 30 -11.35 -27.22 54.44
CA ARG A 30 -12.16 -28.45 54.19
C ARG A 30 -13.51 -28.17 53.49
N ARG A 31 -14.00 -28.82 52.42
CA ARG A 31 -13.69 -30.05 51.62
C ARG A 31 -14.62 -30.08 50.34
N PRO A 32 -14.71 -31.13 49.48
CA PRO A 32 -14.77 -31.02 48.00
C PRO A 32 -15.98 -31.72 47.31
N LEU A 33 -15.94 -31.83 45.96
CA LEU A 33 -16.44 -32.92 45.06
C LEU A 33 -17.52 -32.59 44.01
N GLY A 34 -17.34 -33.20 42.83
CA GLY A 34 -18.37 -33.55 41.84
C GLY A 34 -18.51 -32.55 40.69
N GLY A 35 -18.57 -32.92 39.41
CA GLY A 35 -18.70 -34.20 38.74
C GLY A 35 -19.06 -33.90 37.27
N ALA A 36 -18.58 -34.70 36.34
CA ALA A 36 -19.04 -34.69 34.95
C ALA A 36 -20.55 -35.05 34.89
N PRO A 37 -21.22 -34.70 33.78
CA PRO A 37 -21.84 -35.79 33.04
C PRO A 37 -21.63 -35.67 31.54
N SER A 38 -21.17 -36.78 30.97
CA SER A 38 -21.46 -37.20 29.61
C SER A 38 -22.82 -37.91 29.59
N PHE A 39 -23.70 -37.58 28.64
CA PHE A 39 -24.74 -38.50 28.16
C PHE A 39 -24.95 -38.36 26.66
N HIS A 40 -24.96 -39.52 26.01
CA HIS A 40 -25.31 -39.79 24.62
C HIS A 40 -26.77 -39.41 24.30
N GLY A 41 -27.00 -39.07 23.03
CA GLY A 41 -28.32 -38.99 22.41
C GLY A 41 -28.19 -39.05 20.88
N ASP A 42 -28.31 -40.26 20.37
CA ASP A 42 -28.21 -40.68 18.97
C ASP A 42 -29.41 -40.17 18.11
N ARG A 43 -29.10 -39.72 16.88
CA ARG A 43 -29.79 -40.06 15.60
C ARG A 43 -31.11 -39.36 15.15
N PRO A 44 -31.49 -39.49 13.84
CA PRO A 44 -31.63 -38.33 12.93
C PRO A 44 -33.03 -38.20 12.29
N ARG A 45 -33.28 -37.10 11.56
CA ARG A 45 -34.32 -36.90 10.50
C ARG A 45 -34.31 -35.42 10.12
N ALA A 46 -34.64 -34.94 8.92
CA ALA A 46 -34.81 -35.48 7.59
C ALA A 46 -34.90 -34.24 6.68
N LEU A 47 -34.44 -34.37 5.44
CA LEU A 47 -34.67 -33.43 4.35
C LEU A 47 -36.17 -33.13 4.22
N ARG A 48 -36.54 -31.84 4.12
CA ARG A 48 -37.62 -31.40 3.21
C ARG A 48 -37.48 -29.93 2.81
N SER A 49 -37.47 -29.80 1.49
CA SER A 49 -37.65 -28.63 0.61
C SER A 49 -38.59 -27.53 1.09
N GLY A 50 -38.19 -26.28 0.89
CA GLY A 50 -39.06 -25.10 0.88
C GLY A 50 -38.48 -23.98 0.03
N ARG A 51 -38.95 -23.85 -1.21
CA ARG A 51 -38.68 -22.72 -2.11
C ARG A 51 -39.27 -21.44 -1.50
N HIS A 52 -38.54 -20.33 -1.46
CA HIS A 52 -39.16 -19.01 -1.49
C HIS A 52 -38.44 -18.04 -2.43
N ARG A 53 -39.28 -17.36 -3.19
CA ARG A 53 -39.02 -16.54 -4.37
C ARG A 53 -38.59 -15.13 -3.97
N ARG A 54 -37.83 -14.53 -4.88
CA ARG A 54 -37.63 -13.09 -5.06
C ARG A 54 -38.94 -12.31 -4.97
N ALA A 55 -38.93 -11.18 -4.27
CA ALA A 55 -39.93 -10.13 -4.41
C ALA A 55 -39.26 -8.85 -4.95
N ALA A 56 -39.82 -8.39 -6.06
CA ALA A 56 -39.46 -7.17 -6.76
C ALA A 56 -40.28 -5.99 -6.22
N LEU A 57 -39.65 -4.81 -6.14
CA LEU A 57 -40.34 -3.51 -6.08
C LEU A 57 -40.86 -3.14 -7.46
N PRO A 58 -42.02 -2.44 -7.54
CA PRO A 58 -42.07 -1.19 -8.33
C PRO A 58 -43.08 -0.16 -7.70
N PRO A 59 -43.49 0.97 -8.34
CA PRO A 59 -43.12 2.31 -7.85
C PRO A 59 -44.25 3.39 -7.89
N ARG A 60 -43.90 4.67 -7.54
CA ARG A 60 -44.56 5.97 -7.92
C ARG A 60 -46.01 6.21 -7.41
N ALA A 61 -46.56 7.41 -7.22
CA ALA A 61 -46.15 8.82 -7.27
C ALA A 61 -47.27 9.71 -6.63
N ASP A 62 -46.93 10.99 -6.41
CA ASP A 62 -47.76 12.21 -6.39
C ASP A 62 -48.80 12.51 -5.29
N GLY A 63 -48.67 13.71 -4.71
CA GLY A 63 -49.79 14.67 -4.70
C GLY A 63 -50.20 15.32 -3.37
N PHE A 64 -49.95 16.64 -3.28
CA PHE A 64 -50.77 17.70 -2.65
C PHE A 64 -50.96 17.79 -1.11
N GLY A 65 -50.68 19.00 -0.58
CA GLY A 65 -51.75 19.82 0.00
C GLY A 65 -51.60 20.39 1.42
N HIS A 66 -51.46 21.73 1.48
CA HIS A 66 -52.06 22.69 2.45
C HIS A 66 -51.50 22.83 3.89
N ARG A 67 -50.93 24.01 4.24
CA ARG A 67 -51.52 25.20 4.96
C ARG A 67 -51.64 24.99 6.49
N ALA A 68 -51.45 25.93 7.41
CA ALA A 68 -51.11 27.36 7.44
C ALA A 68 -50.85 27.80 8.92
N SER A 69 -50.56 29.10 9.11
CA SER A 69 -50.57 29.95 10.33
C SER A 69 -49.21 30.15 11.04
N GLY A 70 -48.75 31.36 11.40
CA GLY A 70 -49.29 32.73 11.31
C GLY A 70 -48.15 33.75 11.56
N THR A 71 -48.10 34.86 10.80
CA THR A 71 -48.33 36.28 11.23
C THR A 71 -47.42 36.79 12.36
N ARG A 72 -46.57 37.82 12.19
CA ARG A 72 -46.78 39.29 12.08
C ARG A 72 -45.37 39.94 11.90
N ALA A 73 -45.10 41.20 11.56
CA ALA A 73 -45.68 42.33 10.81
C ALA A 73 -44.82 43.58 11.15
N GLY A 74 -44.50 44.45 10.17
CA GLY A 74 -43.95 45.83 10.34
C GLY A 74 -42.91 46.18 9.26
N ARG A 75 -43.19 46.91 8.15
CA ARG A 75 -43.39 48.38 7.91
C ARG A 75 -42.17 49.22 8.35
N ALA A 76 -41.60 50.20 7.63
CA ALA A 76 -42.00 51.11 6.53
C ALA A 76 -40.71 51.61 5.79
N ALA A 77 -40.62 51.75 4.45
CA ALA A 77 -41.03 52.84 3.52
C ALA A 77 -40.19 54.15 3.56
N ASP A 78 -39.52 54.48 2.44
CA ASP A 78 -39.45 55.86 1.90
C ASP A 78 -39.26 55.90 0.36
N ARG A 79 -39.58 57.04 -0.26
CA ARG A 79 -40.19 57.30 -1.58
C ARG A 79 -39.23 57.59 -2.77
N GLY A 80 -39.76 57.47 -4.01
CA GLY A 80 -39.12 57.69 -5.34
C GLY A 80 -38.94 59.17 -5.79
N PRO A 81 -38.94 59.58 -7.10
CA PRO A 81 -39.65 58.96 -8.26
C PRO A 81 -38.99 58.98 -9.70
N ARG A 82 -39.47 58.06 -10.58
CA ARG A 82 -39.86 58.14 -12.04
C ARG A 82 -38.84 58.69 -13.11
N VAL A 83 -38.77 58.33 -14.41
CA VAL A 83 -39.60 57.71 -15.49
C VAL A 83 -38.63 57.11 -16.56
N GLY A 84 -39.01 56.07 -17.33
CA GLY A 84 -38.38 55.83 -18.66
C GLY A 84 -38.57 54.45 -19.32
N ALA A 85 -39.62 54.33 -20.13
CA ALA A 85 -39.99 53.37 -21.20
C ALA A 85 -39.08 52.19 -21.64
N GLY A 86 -39.72 51.06 -22.01
CA GLY A 86 -39.35 50.28 -23.20
C GLY A 86 -38.86 48.83 -23.00
N ARG A 87 -39.76 47.85 -23.21
CA ARG A 87 -39.50 46.39 -23.41
C ARG A 87 -38.75 46.11 -24.74
N PRO A 88 -38.34 44.85 -25.14
CA PRO A 88 -38.68 43.52 -24.61
C PRO A 88 -37.55 42.44 -24.56
N GLN A 89 -37.97 41.29 -24.03
CA GLN A 89 -37.39 39.96 -23.93
C GLN A 89 -36.76 39.39 -25.22
N LEU A 90 -35.64 38.66 -25.07
CA LEU A 90 -35.14 37.68 -26.05
C LEU A 90 -35.47 36.25 -25.59
N ALA A 91 -36.33 35.59 -26.35
CA ALA A 91 -36.58 34.15 -26.30
C ALA A 91 -35.67 33.42 -27.30
N LEU A 92 -35.00 32.36 -26.85
CA LEU A 92 -34.18 31.47 -27.66
C LEU A 92 -35.04 30.67 -28.66
N ARG A 93 -34.77 30.83 -29.95
CA ARG A 93 -35.35 30.05 -31.05
C ARG A 93 -34.45 28.87 -31.43
N ARG A 94 -35.06 27.69 -31.56
CA ARG A 94 -34.57 26.56 -32.36
C ARG A 94 -34.67 26.86 -33.86
N PRO A 95 -33.87 26.19 -34.71
CA PRO A 95 -34.24 25.95 -36.10
C PRO A 95 -34.35 24.45 -36.46
N LEU A 96 -35.38 24.15 -37.26
CA LEU A 96 -35.55 23.03 -38.22
C LEU A 96 -35.38 23.68 -39.62
N ALA A 97 -34.93 23.09 -40.73
CA ALA A 97 -34.63 21.73 -41.17
C ALA A 97 -33.93 21.75 -42.56
N ARG A 98 -33.44 20.57 -43.00
CA ARG A 98 -33.45 19.96 -44.36
C ARG A 98 -32.10 19.58 -44.99
N GLY A 99 -31.92 18.26 -45.20
CA GLY A 99 -31.59 17.66 -46.51
C GLY A 99 -30.19 17.03 -46.71
N VAL A 100 -30.17 15.92 -47.47
CA VAL A 100 -29.06 15.13 -48.08
C VAL A 100 -28.32 14.07 -47.19
N PRO A 101 -27.82 12.94 -47.75
CA PRO A 101 -28.40 11.61 -47.53
C PRO A 101 -27.47 10.59 -46.84
N ASN A 102 -28.10 9.54 -46.30
CA ASN A 102 -27.50 8.45 -45.52
C ASN A 102 -26.63 7.52 -46.41
N ARG A 103 -25.33 7.40 -46.10
CA ARG A 103 -24.47 6.32 -46.65
C ARG A 103 -24.60 5.06 -45.81
N ALA A 104 -24.81 3.94 -46.50
CA ALA A 104 -25.10 2.63 -45.96
C ALA A 104 -23.98 2.04 -45.10
N ARG A 105 -24.38 1.39 -44.00
CA ARG A 105 -23.58 0.40 -43.25
C ARG A 105 -23.52 -0.93 -44.04
N PRO A 106 -22.39 -1.65 -44.05
CA PRO A 106 -22.36 -3.00 -44.59
C PRO A 106 -23.01 -4.01 -43.63
N PRO A 107 -23.68 -5.07 -44.12
CA PRO A 107 -24.37 -6.04 -43.27
C PRO A 107 -23.42 -7.12 -42.73
N ARG A 108 -23.74 -7.62 -41.54
CA ARG A 108 -23.19 -8.87 -40.96
C ARG A 108 -23.81 -10.07 -41.67
N PRO A 109 -23.07 -11.15 -41.99
CA PRO A 109 -23.69 -12.37 -42.49
C PRO A 109 -24.18 -13.25 -41.32
N GLN A 110 -25.42 -13.71 -41.42
CA GLN A 110 -25.94 -14.87 -40.68
C GLN A 110 -25.94 -16.10 -41.59
N SER A 111 -25.79 -17.25 -40.91
CA SER A 111 -25.90 -18.66 -41.33
C SER A 111 -26.65 -19.00 -42.62
N ALA A 112 -26.10 -19.95 -43.38
CA ALA A 112 -26.87 -20.88 -44.18
C ALA A 112 -26.28 -22.30 -44.07
N ALA A 113 -27.15 -23.24 -43.69
CA ALA A 113 -26.92 -24.67 -43.72
C ALA A 113 -27.44 -25.24 -45.05
N GLY A 114 -26.78 -26.27 -45.58
CA GLY A 114 -27.45 -27.35 -46.32
C GLY A 114 -26.96 -27.65 -47.73
N LEU A 115 -26.73 -28.97 -47.94
CA LEU A 115 -26.48 -29.74 -49.17
C LEU A 115 -25.05 -29.68 -49.76
N LEU A 116 -24.39 -30.76 -50.20
CA LEU A 116 -24.39 -32.23 -50.01
C LEU A 116 -23.47 -32.76 -51.15
N GLY A 117 -22.38 -33.48 -50.86
CA GLY A 117 -21.53 -34.10 -51.90
C GLY A 117 -20.27 -34.75 -51.31
N ARG A 118 -20.23 -36.08 -51.30
CA ARG A 118 -19.37 -37.02 -50.52
C ARG A 118 -17.98 -37.31 -51.19
N PRO A 119 -17.16 -38.27 -50.70
CA PRO A 119 -16.59 -38.48 -49.34
C PRO A 119 -15.08 -38.84 -49.36
N GLY A 120 -14.37 -38.72 -48.22
CA GLY A 120 -13.03 -39.33 -48.08
C GLY A 120 -12.45 -39.27 -46.66
N ARG A 121 -12.35 -40.45 -46.03
CA ARG A 121 -11.52 -40.82 -44.86
C ARG A 121 -11.92 -40.29 -43.47
N ARG A 122 -12.58 -41.16 -42.69
CA ARG A 122 -12.79 -41.05 -41.23
C ARG A 122 -11.72 -41.86 -40.46
N ARG A 123 -11.21 -41.28 -39.37
CA ARG A 123 -10.49 -41.97 -38.29
C ARG A 123 -11.48 -42.72 -37.36
N PRO A 124 -11.09 -43.86 -36.76
CA PRO A 124 -11.97 -44.64 -35.89
C PRO A 124 -11.94 -44.19 -34.41
N ARG A 125 -13.09 -44.32 -33.74
CA ARG A 125 -13.23 -44.40 -32.27
C ARG A 125 -13.46 -45.87 -31.89
N PRO A 126 -12.98 -46.39 -30.74
CA PRO A 126 -13.42 -47.69 -30.25
C PRO A 126 -14.71 -47.59 -29.43
N ARG A 127 -15.55 -48.63 -29.56
CA ARG A 127 -16.81 -48.90 -28.87
C ARG A 127 -16.60 -49.81 -27.64
N PRO A 128 -17.60 -49.92 -26.72
CA PRO A 128 -17.55 -50.74 -25.51
C PRO A 128 -18.08 -52.17 -25.72
N LEU A 129 -17.69 -53.09 -24.83
CA LEU A 129 -18.27 -54.43 -24.62
C LEU A 129 -18.50 -54.55 -23.09
N GLY A 130 -19.65 -54.92 -22.53
CA GLY A 130 -20.61 -55.96 -22.92
C GLY A 130 -20.31 -57.22 -22.08
N GLY A 131 -21.00 -57.42 -20.95
CA GLY A 131 -20.64 -58.40 -19.91
C GLY A 131 -21.32 -59.79 -19.98
N ALA A 132 -20.93 -60.69 -19.07
CA ALA A 132 -21.69 -61.86 -18.61
C ALA A 132 -21.04 -62.56 -17.39
N GLY A 133 -21.85 -62.98 -16.41
CA GLY A 133 -21.72 -64.28 -15.74
C GLY A 133 -20.92 -64.42 -14.43
N LEU A 134 -21.64 -64.62 -13.32
CA LEU A 134 -21.17 -64.97 -11.96
C LEU A 134 -20.68 -66.44 -11.84
N THR A 135 -19.68 -66.72 -10.99
CA THR A 135 -19.70 -67.85 -10.02
C THR A 135 -18.74 -67.60 -8.84
N ALA A 136 -19.14 -68.05 -7.66
CA ALA A 136 -18.53 -67.78 -6.37
C ALA A 136 -17.31 -68.68 -6.05
N ARG A 137 -16.29 -68.12 -5.38
CA ARG A 137 -15.37 -68.88 -4.50
C ARG A 137 -15.06 -68.08 -3.22
N ARG A 138 -15.09 -68.79 -2.09
CA ARG A 138 -14.91 -68.34 -0.70
C ARG A 138 -13.45 -67.99 -0.38
N GLY A 139 -13.23 -66.88 0.38
CA GLY A 139 -12.20 -66.62 1.41
C GLY A 139 -10.69 -66.72 1.05
N PRO A 140 -9.79 -65.94 1.69
CA PRO A 140 -9.74 -65.81 3.14
C PRO A 140 -9.59 -64.38 3.72
N SER A 141 -9.85 -64.32 5.02
CA SER A 141 -9.76 -63.27 6.04
C SER A 141 -9.00 -61.96 5.74
N ALA A 142 -9.67 -60.85 6.05
CA ALA A 142 -9.08 -59.54 6.24
C ALA A 142 -7.98 -59.54 7.32
N ARG A 143 -6.80 -58.99 6.97
CA ARG A 143 -5.81 -58.54 7.95
C ARG A 143 -6.14 -57.10 8.37
N PRO A 144 -6.06 -56.75 9.66
CA PRO A 144 -6.29 -55.37 10.11
C PRO A 144 -5.14 -54.47 9.64
N VAL A 145 -5.49 -53.31 9.09
CA VAL A 145 -4.54 -52.23 8.79
C VAL A 145 -4.06 -51.66 10.12
N ALA A 146 -2.76 -51.73 10.38
CA ALA A 146 -2.15 -51.14 11.57
C ALA A 146 -2.34 -49.62 11.56
N ARG A 147 -2.80 -49.05 12.68
CA ARG A 147 -2.77 -47.60 12.93
C ARG A 147 -1.32 -47.13 12.89
N ALA A 148 -1.04 -46.11 12.08
CA ALA A 148 0.22 -45.38 12.16
C ALA A 148 0.33 -44.70 13.54
N GLU A 149 1.47 -44.85 14.19
CA GLU A 149 1.78 -44.13 15.43
C GLU A 149 1.94 -42.63 15.16
N PRO A 150 1.55 -41.75 16.11
CA PRO A 150 1.80 -40.32 16.00
C PRO A 150 3.31 -40.02 16.06
N PRO A 151 3.80 -39.00 15.34
CA PRO A 151 5.21 -38.62 15.38
C PRO A 151 5.62 -38.17 16.79
N PRO A 152 6.90 -38.37 17.18
CA PRO A 152 7.39 -37.93 18.48
C PRO A 152 7.37 -36.40 18.61
N PRO A 153 7.24 -35.86 19.83
CA PRO A 153 7.26 -34.42 20.06
C PRO A 153 8.61 -33.81 19.64
N PRO A 154 8.62 -32.52 19.21
CA PRO A 154 9.85 -31.86 18.78
C PRO A 154 10.87 -31.83 19.92
N ARG A 155 12.12 -32.14 19.58
CA ARG A 155 13.25 -32.07 20.52
C ARG A 155 13.41 -30.62 20.97
N THR A 156 13.38 -30.39 22.28
CA THR A 156 13.73 -29.12 22.89
C THR A 156 15.20 -28.83 22.61
N PHE A 157 15.47 -27.79 21.80
CA PHE A 157 16.82 -27.24 21.67
C PHE A 157 17.09 -26.38 22.91
N ALA A 158 18.00 -26.83 23.77
CA ALA A 158 18.58 -25.98 24.80
C ALA A 158 19.31 -24.81 24.14
N PRO A 159 19.20 -23.57 24.67
CA PRO A 159 19.87 -22.42 24.09
C PRO A 159 21.38 -22.62 24.19
N ARG A 160 22.06 -22.77 23.04
CA ARG A 160 23.52 -22.68 22.98
C ARG A 160 23.91 -21.23 23.22
N ALA A 161 24.80 -21.02 24.19
CA ALA A 161 25.44 -19.72 24.41
C ALA A 161 26.06 -19.22 23.10
N ARG A 162 25.78 -17.95 22.75
CA ARG A 162 26.35 -17.28 21.58
C ARG A 162 27.88 -17.21 21.74
N PRO A 163 28.69 -17.70 20.78
CA PRO A 163 30.08 -17.31 20.74
C PRO A 163 30.19 -15.83 20.35
N ALA A 164 31.19 -15.14 20.89
CA ALA A 164 31.51 -13.75 20.56
C ALA A 164 31.79 -13.60 19.05
N PRO A 165 31.55 -12.42 18.45
CA PRO A 165 31.70 -12.24 17.01
C PRO A 165 33.18 -12.31 16.63
N GLU A 166 33.58 -13.42 16.03
CA GLU A 166 34.81 -13.49 15.25
C GLU A 166 34.58 -12.77 13.93
N THR A 167 35.50 -11.86 13.61
CA THR A 167 35.54 -11.09 12.38
C THR A 167 35.71 -12.03 11.17
N HIS A 168 34.62 -12.32 10.46
CA HIS A 168 34.73 -12.95 9.14
C HIS A 168 35.16 -11.91 8.11
N GLY A 169 36.45 -11.97 7.79
CA GLY A 169 37.05 -11.27 6.68
C GLY A 169 36.49 -11.74 5.34
N GLY A 170 36.14 -10.75 4.52
CA GLY A 170 36.34 -10.67 3.07
C GLY A 170 36.09 -11.92 2.24
N ARG A 171 34.92 -11.95 1.58
CA ARG A 171 34.75 -12.41 0.19
C ARG A 171 33.42 -11.89 -0.32
N ASP A 172 33.48 -10.88 -1.18
CA ASP A 172 32.60 -10.73 -2.35
C ASP A 172 33.15 -9.65 -3.27
N GLY A 173 33.76 -10.10 -4.37
CA GLY A 173 34.33 -9.26 -5.44
C GLY A 173 33.26 -8.65 -6.36
N ARG A 174 32.19 -8.10 -5.79
CA ARG A 174 31.32 -7.18 -6.54
C ARG A 174 31.88 -5.77 -6.37
N PRO A 175 31.88 -4.92 -7.41
CA PRO A 175 32.15 -3.50 -7.19
C PRO A 175 31.08 -2.99 -6.24
N ARG A 176 31.43 -2.79 -4.97
CA ARG A 176 30.68 -1.86 -4.12
C ARG A 176 30.82 -0.53 -4.84
N LEU A 177 29.72 -0.02 -5.40
CA LEU A 177 29.66 1.37 -5.79
C LEU A 177 30.14 2.17 -4.57
N PRO A 178 31.15 3.04 -4.74
CA PRO A 178 31.75 3.71 -3.60
C PRO A 178 30.64 4.43 -2.83
N ALA A 179 30.52 4.12 -1.54
CA ALA A 179 29.82 4.99 -0.62
C ALA A 179 30.64 6.28 -0.56
N GLY A 180 30.29 7.21 -1.44
CA GLY A 180 30.87 8.54 -1.44
C GLY A 180 30.56 9.22 -0.10
N PRO A 181 31.37 10.18 0.33
CA PRO A 181 31.04 11.00 1.49
C PRO A 181 29.70 11.68 1.24
N SER A 182 28.72 11.42 2.12
CA SER A 182 27.41 12.05 2.13
C SER A 182 27.59 13.56 2.31
N SER A 183 27.54 14.31 1.21
CA SER A 183 27.07 15.69 1.24
C SER A 183 25.57 15.59 1.49
N SER A 184 25.11 16.15 2.60
CA SER A 184 23.76 15.97 3.16
C SER A 184 22.62 16.62 2.36
N GLN A 185 22.78 16.86 1.06
CA GLN A 185 21.79 17.55 0.23
C GLN A 185 21.90 17.03 -1.20
N GLY A 186 20.90 16.28 -1.67
CA GLY A 186 20.77 15.93 -3.09
C GLY A 186 20.49 17.16 -3.97
N PRO A 187 20.21 16.97 -5.28
CA PRO A 187 19.89 18.07 -6.17
C PRO A 187 18.72 18.92 -5.66
N ALA A 188 18.91 20.24 -5.62
CA ALA A 188 17.91 21.19 -5.12
C ALA A 188 16.64 21.18 -6.00
N LEU A 189 15.49 20.94 -5.38
CA LEU A 189 14.18 20.99 -6.02
C LEU A 189 13.60 22.40 -5.99
N LYS A 190 12.75 22.71 -6.98
CA LYS A 190 11.90 23.91 -6.95
C LYS A 190 10.48 23.52 -6.56
N PRO A 191 9.82 24.28 -5.66
CA PRO A 191 8.39 24.10 -5.39
C PRO A 191 7.57 24.28 -6.67
N LEU A 192 6.44 23.60 -6.74
CA LEU A 192 5.49 23.74 -7.85
C LEU A 192 4.94 25.18 -7.87
N PRO A 193 5.23 25.98 -8.91
CA PRO A 193 4.76 27.36 -8.98
C PRO A 193 3.26 27.43 -9.29
N SER A 194 2.62 28.53 -8.90
CA SER A 194 1.24 28.81 -9.34
C SER A 194 1.17 28.83 -10.88
N GLY A 195 0.21 28.12 -11.48
CA GLY A 195 0.12 27.99 -12.94
C GLY A 195 1.13 27.03 -13.58
N GLY A 196 1.91 26.30 -12.78
CA GLY A 196 2.91 25.34 -13.23
C GLY A 196 2.33 24.20 -14.05
N THR A 197 3.21 23.45 -14.71
CA THR A 197 2.87 22.32 -15.56
C THR A 197 3.19 20.99 -14.89
N ILE A 198 2.19 20.11 -14.82
CA ILE A 198 2.34 18.72 -14.40
C ILE A 198 2.57 17.85 -15.65
N GLY A 199 3.76 17.31 -15.77
CA GLY A 199 4.09 16.28 -16.76
C GLY A 199 3.62 14.91 -16.28
N VAL A 200 2.88 14.16 -17.09
CA VAL A 200 2.36 12.85 -16.70
C VAL A 200 2.86 11.75 -17.63
N ALA A 201 3.50 10.73 -17.06
CA ALA A 201 3.89 9.51 -17.75
C ALA A 201 3.20 8.30 -17.12
N ALA A 202 3.06 7.20 -17.87
CA ALA A 202 2.48 5.96 -17.37
C ALA A 202 3.56 4.88 -17.19
N PRO A 203 4.37 4.89 -16.11
CA PRO A 203 5.50 3.97 -16.01
C PRO A 203 5.13 2.53 -15.62
N ALA A 204 3.91 2.32 -15.10
CA ALA A 204 3.42 1.06 -14.56
C ALA A 204 2.19 0.55 -15.34
N SER A 205 1.05 0.35 -14.67
CA SER A 205 -0.17 -0.17 -15.27
C SER A 205 -0.91 0.88 -16.12
N PRO A 206 -1.63 0.45 -17.17
CA PRO A 206 -2.42 1.34 -18.02
C PRO A 206 -3.67 1.82 -17.28
N TYR A 207 -4.23 2.96 -17.69
CA TYR A 207 -5.59 3.36 -17.31
C TYR A 207 -6.61 2.26 -17.64
N ASP A 208 -7.74 2.17 -16.95
CA ASP A 208 -8.84 1.25 -17.30
C ASP A 208 -9.80 1.93 -18.28
N ALA A 209 -10.26 3.12 -17.92
CA ALA A 209 -11.16 3.96 -18.71
C ALA A 209 -10.50 5.31 -19.01
N ARG A 210 -10.58 5.78 -20.27
CA ARG A 210 -10.00 7.08 -20.65
C ARG A 210 -10.50 8.24 -19.78
N SER A 211 -11.72 8.14 -19.27
CA SER A 211 -12.30 9.14 -18.37
C SER A 211 -11.55 9.27 -17.05
N GLU A 212 -10.79 8.26 -16.60
CA GLU A 212 -9.93 8.35 -15.41
C GLU A 212 -8.79 9.34 -15.63
N VAL A 213 -8.14 9.25 -16.78
CA VAL A 213 -7.08 10.19 -17.19
C VAL A 213 -7.66 11.60 -17.30
N LEU A 214 -8.79 11.74 -18.00
CA LEU A 214 -9.44 13.03 -18.20
C LEU A 214 -9.88 13.69 -16.90
N ARG A 215 -10.41 12.94 -15.93
CA ARG A 215 -10.78 13.48 -14.61
C ARG A 215 -9.57 13.97 -13.82
N GLY A 216 -8.43 13.29 -13.93
CA GLY A 216 -7.19 13.73 -13.30
C GLY A 216 -6.67 15.04 -13.93
N VAL A 217 -6.74 15.14 -15.26
CA VAL A 217 -6.42 16.37 -15.99
C VAL A 217 -7.33 17.52 -15.55
N GLU A 218 -8.65 17.31 -15.62
CA GLU A 218 -9.67 18.30 -15.23
C GLU A 218 -9.49 18.75 -13.76
N TRP A 219 -9.12 17.82 -12.87
CA TRP A 219 -8.83 18.19 -11.49
C TRP A 219 -7.65 19.16 -11.40
N TRP A 220 -6.50 18.86 -12.00
CA TRP A 220 -5.35 19.77 -12.00
C TRP A 220 -5.66 21.13 -12.64
N GLU A 221 -6.37 21.13 -13.76
CA GLU A 221 -6.82 22.36 -14.44
C GLU A 221 -7.74 23.19 -13.55
N SER A 222 -8.65 22.56 -12.81
CA SER A 222 -9.52 23.24 -11.83
C SER A 222 -8.75 23.88 -10.66
N GLN A 223 -7.54 23.38 -10.38
CA GLN A 223 -6.63 23.96 -9.38
C GLN A 223 -5.71 25.05 -9.97
N GLY A 224 -5.88 25.38 -11.26
CA GLY A 224 -5.13 26.43 -11.96
C GLY A 224 -3.82 25.96 -12.59
N TYR A 225 -3.59 24.66 -12.75
CA TYR A 225 -2.36 24.11 -13.36
C TYR A 225 -2.58 23.66 -14.79
N ARG A 226 -1.47 23.48 -15.52
CA ARG A 226 -1.45 22.86 -16.85
C ARG A 226 -1.05 21.39 -16.72
N VAL A 227 -1.56 20.54 -17.61
CA VAL A 227 -1.17 19.13 -17.67
C VAL A 227 -0.60 18.78 -19.04
N LYS A 228 0.58 18.18 -19.06
CA LYS A 228 1.26 17.67 -20.25
C LYS A 228 1.32 16.15 -20.18
N LEU A 229 0.46 15.47 -20.94
CA LEU A 229 0.49 14.01 -21.03
C LEU A 229 1.62 13.58 -21.97
N ALA A 230 2.45 12.65 -21.53
CA ALA A 230 3.50 12.06 -22.36
C ALA A 230 2.90 11.20 -23.49
N PRO A 231 3.62 11.02 -24.62
CA PRO A 231 3.09 10.35 -25.81
C PRO A 231 2.48 8.97 -25.57
N HIS A 232 3.06 8.18 -24.66
CA HIS A 232 2.66 6.79 -24.43
C HIS A 232 1.71 6.63 -23.23
N VAL A 233 1.19 7.70 -22.63
CA VAL A 233 0.22 7.64 -21.52
C VAL A 233 -0.99 6.75 -21.82
N TYR A 234 -1.42 6.70 -23.09
CA TYR A 234 -2.56 5.88 -23.52
C TYR A 234 -2.18 4.50 -24.10
N ALA A 235 -0.90 4.14 -24.08
CA ALA A 235 -0.42 2.84 -24.53
C ALA A 235 -0.90 1.74 -23.57
N ARG A 236 -1.01 0.52 -24.11
CA ARG A 236 -1.43 -0.65 -23.35
C ARG A 236 -0.78 -1.89 -23.93
N ASP A 237 -0.20 -2.70 -23.06
CA ASP A 237 0.29 -4.03 -23.33
C ASP A 237 -0.08 -4.91 -22.13
N ASP A 238 -1.23 -5.60 -22.23
CA ASP A 238 -1.84 -6.39 -21.16
C ASP A 238 -1.96 -5.59 -19.83
N TYR A 239 -1.19 -5.98 -18.80
CA TYR A 239 -1.20 -5.37 -17.47
C TYR A 239 -0.22 -4.19 -17.29
N VAL A 240 0.53 -3.81 -18.34
CA VAL A 240 1.44 -2.64 -18.35
C VAL A 240 1.06 -1.60 -19.42
N ALA A 241 1.49 -0.34 -19.22
CA ALA A 241 1.18 0.78 -20.12
C ALA A 241 2.10 0.86 -21.35
N GLY A 242 2.12 -0.20 -22.17
CA GLY A 242 3.02 -0.29 -23.33
C GLY A 242 4.35 -0.96 -22.99
N ASN A 243 5.40 -0.81 -23.80
CA ASN A 243 6.70 -1.44 -23.55
C ASN A 243 7.57 -0.61 -22.58
N ALA A 244 8.55 -1.25 -21.94
CA ALA A 244 9.35 -0.60 -20.89
C ALA A 244 10.23 0.56 -21.37
N ARG A 245 10.69 0.53 -22.63
CA ARG A 245 11.56 1.57 -23.20
C ARG A 245 10.76 2.84 -23.48
N ASP A 246 9.57 2.71 -24.08
CA ASP A 246 8.68 3.85 -24.34
C ASP A 246 8.25 4.52 -23.03
N ARG A 247 7.91 3.73 -22.00
CA ARG A 247 7.56 4.25 -20.67
C ARG A 247 8.73 5.00 -20.00
N ALA A 248 9.96 4.54 -20.19
CA ALA A 248 11.15 5.21 -19.69
C ALA A 248 11.50 6.46 -20.51
N GLU A 249 11.33 6.43 -21.83
CA GLU A 249 11.51 7.57 -22.72
C GLU A 249 10.55 8.72 -22.35
N ASP A 250 9.29 8.40 -22.06
CA ASP A 250 8.32 9.39 -21.55
C ASP A 250 8.82 10.05 -20.25
N LEU A 251 9.32 9.27 -19.28
CA LEU A 251 9.88 9.83 -18.05
C LEU A 251 11.11 10.71 -18.32
N ASN A 252 12.08 10.22 -19.09
CA ASN A 252 13.29 10.96 -19.43
C ASN A 252 12.96 12.30 -20.13
N ALA A 253 12.01 12.27 -21.08
CA ALA A 253 11.56 13.46 -21.78
C ALA A 253 10.90 14.47 -20.84
N LEU A 254 10.04 14.03 -19.92
CA LEU A 254 9.41 14.93 -18.95
C LEU A 254 10.40 15.53 -17.95
N PHE A 255 11.44 14.80 -17.55
CA PHE A 255 12.52 15.35 -16.72
C PHE A 255 13.34 16.39 -17.49
N ALA A 256 13.73 16.11 -18.74
CA ALA A 256 14.50 17.04 -19.56
C ALA A 256 13.72 18.29 -20.01
N ASP A 257 12.39 18.24 -19.98
CA ASP A 257 11.54 19.33 -20.47
C ASP A 257 11.51 20.53 -19.50
N PRO A 258 12.00 21.72 -19.91
CA PRO A 258 11.99 22.91 -19.06
C PRO A 258 10.60 23.51 -18.83
N GLU A 259 9.58 23.10 -19.59
CA GLU A 259 8.19 23.53 -19.38
C GLU A 259 7.47 22.75 -18.28
N VAL A 260 8.03 21.61 -17.86
CA VAL A 260 7.46 20.71 -16.85
C VAL A 260 8.04 21.03 -15.47
N ASP A 261 7.18 21.46 -14.55
CA ASP A 261 7.55 21.82 -13.18
C ASP A 261 7.51 20.64 -12.21
N ALA A 262 6.67 19.63 -12.47
CA ALA A 262 6.60 18.38 -11.70
C ALA A 262 6.25 17.19 -12.60
N VAL A 263 6.82 16.02 -12.32
CA VAL A 263 6.51 14.75 -13.00
C VAL A 263 5.62 13.92 -12.11
N GLN A 264 4.50 13.46 -12.64
CA GLN A 264 3.55 12.62 -11.93
C GLN A 264 3.34 11.30 -12.69
N ALA A 265 3.38 10.18 -11.98
CA ALA A 265 2.97 8.90 -12.54
C ALA A 265 1.45 8.90 -12.80
N LEU A 266 1.02 8.27 -13.89
CA LEU A 266 -0.39 8.07 -14.20
C LEU A 266 -1.09 7.34 -13.05
N GLN A 267 -0.51 6.21 -12.65
CA GLN A 267 -0.88 5.40 -11.49
C GLN A 267 0.23 4.38 -11.19
N GLY A 268 0.11 3.65 -10.08
CA GLY A 268 0.91 2.46 -9.77
C GLY A 268 0.42 1.21 -10.51
N GLY A 269 0.34 0.08 -9.80
CA GLY A 269 -0.09 -1.21 -10.35
C GLY A 269 1.08 -2.18 -10.48
N TYR A 270 1.57 -2.41 -11.70
CA TYR A 270 2.73 -3.26 -11.94
C TYR A 270 3.58 -2.74 -13.11
N GLY A 271 4.89 -2.92 -13.01
CA GLY A 271 5.81 -2.84 -14.15
C GLY A 271 6.72 -1.62 -14.18
N SER A 272 6.65 -0.72 -13.19
CA SER A 272 7.57 0.42 -13.11
C SER A 272 9.04 -0.01 -13.02
N ALA A 273 9.34 -1.11 -12.32
CA ALA A 273 10.69 -1.66 -12.21
C ALA A 273 11.32 -2.03 -13.56
N GLN A 274 10.50 -2.37 -14.56
CA GLN A 274 10.98 -2.70 -15.91
C GLN A 274 11.55 -1.47 -16.63
N THR A 275 11.15 -0.26 -16.24
CA THR A 275 11.60 0.99 -16.88
C THR A 275 12.99 1.42 -16.38
N ILE A 276 13.38 1.00 -15.18
CA ILE A 276 14.60 1.44 -14.47
C ILE A 276 15.88 1.30 -15.33
N PRO A 277 16.13 0.19 -16.04
CA PRO A 277 17.33 0.05 -16.87
C PRO A 277 17.41 1.00 -18.07
N HIS A 278 16.32 1.70 -18.40
CA HIS A 278 16.20 2.60 -19.54
C HIS A 278 16.11 4.08 -19.11
N LEU A 279 16.15 4.37 -17.81
CA LEU A 279 16.15 5.74 -17.31
C LEU A 279 17.53 6.40 -17.48
N ASP A 280 17.50 7.66 -17.87
CA ASP A 280 18.68 8.52 -17.91
C ASP A 280 18.82 9.24 -16.56
N PHE A 281 19.49 8.58 -15.61
CA PHE A 281 19.68 9.11 -14.26
C PHE A 281 20.51 10.39 -14.23
N ASP A 282 21.43 10.56 -15.18
CA ASP A 282 22.26 11.77 -15.25
C ASP A 282 21.39 12.95 -15.71
N ALA A 283 20.51 12.75 -16.68
CA ALA A 283 19.53 13.75 -17.09
C ALA A 283 18.52 14.08 -15.96
N ILE A 284 18.07 13.08 -15.20
CA ILE A 284 17.19 13.28 -14.03
C ILE A 284 17.92 14.14 -12.97
N ALA A 285 19.17 13.80 -12.64
CA ALA A 285 19.96 14.56 -11.67
C ALA A 285 20.24 16.00 -12.12
N ALA A 286 20.46 16.21 -13.43
CA ALA A 286 20.68 17.53 -14.01
C ALA A 286 19.41 18.39 -14.10
N ASN A 287 18.22 17.78 -14.07
CA ASN A 287 16.93 18.46 -14.18
C ASN A 287 16.00 18.11 -13.00
N PRO A 288 16.40 18.45 -11.75
CA PRO A 288 15.65 18.06 -10.58
C PRO A 288 14.26 18.72 -10.57
N LYS A 289 13.22 17.87 -10.49
CA LYS A 289 11.83 18.27 -10.35
C LYS A 289 11.07 17.25 -9.49
N PRO A 290 10.00 17.66 -8.79
CA PRO A 290 9.20 16.74 -7.99
C PRO A 290 8.72 15.55 -8.82
N PHE A 291 9.01 14.34 -8.35
CA PHE A 291 8.49 13.10 -8.92
C PHE A 291 7.45 12.48 -7.98
N VAL A 292 6.21 12.36 -8.45
CA VAL A 292 5.05 11.97 -7.65
C VAL A 292 4.51 10.60 -8.07
N GLY A 293 4.35 9.72 -7.09
CA GLY A 293 3.61 8.47 -7.24
C GLY A 293 3.66 7.65 -5.94
N PHE A 294 2.92 6.55 -5.88
CA PHE A 294 2.95 5.64 -4.73
C PHE A 294 2.67 4.21 -5.19
N SER A 295 2.68 3.23 -4.28
CA SER A 295 2.47 1.81 -4.60
C SER A 295 3.62 1.26 -5.47
N ASP A 296 3.35 0.68 -6.63
CA ASP A 296 4.37 0.16 -7.58
C ASP A 296 5.48 1.17 -7.88
N ILE A 297 5.17 2.47 -7.89
CA ILE A 297 6.12 3.56 -8.14
C ILE A 297 7.26 3.61 -7.09
N THR A 298 7.11 2.92 -5.96
CA THR A 298 8.18 2.69 -4.98
C THR A 298 9.49 2.23 -5.63
N ALA A 299 9.43 1.35 -6.65
CA ALA A 299 10.64 0.89 -7.34
C ALA A 299 11.41 2.05 -8.00
N LEU A 300 10.69 3.04 -8.55
CA LEU A 300 11.27 4.25 -9.14
C LEU A 300 11.77 5.20 -8.07
N HIS A 301 11.04 5.38 -6.97
CA HIS A 301 11.49 6.20 -5.85
C HIS A 301 12.84 5.73 -5.32
N VAL A 302 12.98 4.41 -5.09
CA VAL A 302 14.25 3.84 -4.64
C VAL A 302 15.35 4.03 -5.69
N ALA A 303 15.07 3.73 -6.96
CA ALA A 303 16.10 3.83 -8.01
C ALA A 303 16.56 5.27 -8.27
N ILE A 304 15.63 6.22 -8.36
CA ILE A 304 15.93 7.64 -8.55
C ILE A 304 16.76 8.15 -7.37
N HIS A 305 16.31 7.94 -6.14
CA HIS A 305 17.05 8.36 -4.96
C HIS A 305 18.44 7.70 -4.90
N ARG A 306 18.53 6.39 -5.16
CA ARG A 306 19.81 5.66 -5.10
C ARG A 306 20.84 6.15 -6.13
N ARG A 307 20.39 6.66 -7.27
CA ARG A 307 21.25 7.08 -8.38
C ARG A 307 21.53 8.57 -8.40
N THR A 308 20.69 9.38 -7.77
CA THR A 308 20.73 10.84 -7.91
C THR A 308 20.65 11.59 -6.59
N GLU A 309 20.35 10.91 -5.48
CA GLU A 309 20.02 11.50 -4.16
C GLU A 309 18.83 12.48 -4.23
N LEU A 310 18.09 12.50 -5.34
CA LEU A 310 16.91 13.34 -5.52
C LEU A 310 15.77 12.88 -4.59
N SER A 311 15.25 13.81 -3.81
CA SER A 311 14.03 13.60 -3.03
C SER A 311 12.83 13.41 -3.96
N THR A 312 11.99 12.40 -3.68
CA THR A 312 10.77 12.12 -4.43
C THR A 312 9.54 12.23 -3.53
N PHE A 313 8.34 12.13 -4.09
CA PHE A 313 7.09 12.40 -3.37
C PHE A 313 6.19 11.16 -3.42
N TYR A 314 5.99 10.54 -2.25
CA TYR A 314 5.05 9.44 -2.08
C TYR A 314 3.62 10.02 -2.03
N GLY A 315 2.87 9.88 -3.12
CA GLY A 315 1.57 10.53 -3.28
C GLY A 315 0.77 10.00 -4.45
N ASN A 316 -0.50 10.42 -4.55
CA ASN A 316 -1.40 9.95 -5.61
C ASN A 316 -0.89 10.29 -7.02
N GLY A 317 -0.97 9.30 -7.91
CA GLY A 317 -0.83 9.53 -9.35
C GLY A 317 -2.03 10.28 -9.95
N LEU A 318 -1.97 10.56 -11.25
CA LEU A 318 -3.00 11.33 -11.97
C LEU A 318 -4.41 10.71 -11.82
N ILE A 319 -4.54 9.39 -12.01
CA ILE A 319 -5.84 8.70 -11.87
C ILE A 319 -6.35 8.81 -10.43
N GLY A 320 -5.45 8.67 -9.47
CA GLY A 320 -5.77 8.77 -8.04
C GLY A 320 -6.36 10.13 -7.70
N VAL A 321 -5.76 11.24 -8.13
CA VAL A 321 -6.30 12.58 -7.85
C VAL A 321 -7.64 12.85 -8.55
N GLY A 322 -7.87 12.26 -9.73
CA GLY A 322 -9.12 12.35 -10.49
C GLY A 322 -10.23 11.38 -10.04
N SER A 323 -9.96 10.51 -9.06
CA SER A 323 -10.95 9.54 -8.57
C SER A 323 -12.09 10.22 -7.81
N ALA A 324 -13.31 9.68 -7.92
CA ALA A 324 -14.43 10.12 -7.10
C ALA A 324 -14.23 9.76 -5.61
N GLU A 325 -13.40 8.77 -5.33
CA GLU A 325 -13.06 8.32 -3.97
C GLU A 325 -11.94 9.15 -3.34
N ALA A 326 -11.22 9.96 -4.13
CA ALA A 326 -10.15 10.80 -3.62
C ALA A 326 -10.70 11.89 -2.71
N THR A 327 -10.25 11.86 -1.47
CA THR A 327 -10.71 12.77 -0.42
C THR A 327 -10.08 14.15 -0.56
N GLY A 328 -10.73 15.18 -0.01
CA GLY A 328 -10.18 16.53 0.09
C GLY A 328 -8.83 16.52 0.80
N PHE A 329 -8.74 15.80 1.94
CA PHE A 329 -7.50 15.55 2.67
C PHE A 329 -6.34 15.11 1.77
N THR A 330 -6.53 14.07 0.95
CA THR A 330 -5.48 13.54 0.09
C THR A 330 -5.02 14.56 -0.97
N ARG A 331 -5.99 15.22 -1.61
CA ARG A 331 -5.76 16.21 -2.67
C ARG A 331 -5.05 17.47 -2.14
N GLU A 332 -5.55 18.01 -1.04
CA GLU A 332 -5.01 19.20 -0.39
C GLU A 332 -3.61 18.94 0.16
N ARG A 333 -3.38 17.77 0.76
CA ARG A 333 -2.05 17.41 1.26
C ARG A 333 -1.03 17.29 0.13
N LEU A 334 -1.38 16.66 -1.00
CA LEU A 334 -0.49 16.58 -2.16
C LEU A 334 -0.11 17.98 -2.67
N LEU A 335 -1.09 18.87 -2.84
CA LEU A 335 -0.86 20.26 -3.26
C LEU A 335 0.06 21.00 -2.28
N ALA A 336 -0.25 20.93 -0.97
CA ALA A 336 0.51 21.62 0.06
C ALA A 336 1.96 21.14 0.10
N VAL A 337 2.21 19.83 -0.07
CA VAL A 337 3.56 19.30 -0.14
C VAL A 337 4.30 19.82 -1.37
N LEU A 338 3.69 19.78 -2.56
CA LEU A 338 4.34 20.25 -3.78
C LEU A 338 4.61 21.75 -3.80
N ARG A 339 3.79 22.55 -3.09
CA ARG A 339 3.95 24.00 -2.94
C ARG A 339 4.91 24.41 -1.83
N ASN A 340 5.54 23.47 -1.11
CA ASN A 340 6.35 23.75 0.08
C ASN A 340 5.56 24.39 1.25
N GLU A 341 4.26 24.09 1.35
CA GLU A 341 3.35 24.61 2.38
C GLU A 341 3.13 23.60 3.53
N ALA A 342 3.49 22.33 3.31
CA ALA A 342 3.26 21.24 4.26
C ALA A 342 4.49 20.96 5.15
N ARG A 343 4.79 21.87 6.08
CA ARG A 343 5.82 21.64 7.13
C ARG A 343 5.21 21.09 8.43
N GLY A 344 6.05 20.45 9.25
CA GLY A 344 5.66 19.99 10.57
C GLY A 344 5.05 18.58 10.57
N GLU A 345 4.15 18.31 11.52
CA GLU A 345 3.58 16.99 11.75
C GLU A 345 2.85 16.44 10.50
N VAL A 346 3.14 15.19 10.14
CA VAL A 346 2.35 14.44 9.18
C VAL A 346 0.95 14.23 9.77
N PRO A 347 -0.09 14.71 9.10
CA PRO A 347 -1.43 14.71 9.67
C PRO A 347 -1.95 13.27 9.82
N ARG A 348 -2.72 13.06 10.88
CA ARG A 348 -3.39 11.79 11.14
C ARG A 348 -4.61 11.61 10.25
N SER A 349 -5.10 10.38 10.14
CA SER A 349 -6.34 10.12 9.41
C SER A 349 -7.50 10.87 10.08
N PRO A 350 -8.37 11.56 9.32
CA PRO A 350 -9.52 12.26 9.88
C PRO A 350 -10.62 11.29 10.35
N ASP A 351 -10.66 10.07 9.82
CA ASP A 351 -11.66 9.05 10.18
C ASP A 351 -11.23 8.26 11.43
N ASP A 352 -9.94 7.97 11.57
CA ASP A 352 -9.35 7.28 12.72
C ASP A 352 -7.97 7.86 13.05
N PRO A 353 -7.87 8.80 14.00
CA PRO A 353 -6.61 9.45 14.34
C PRO A 353 -5.71 8.59 15.25
N TYR A 354 -6.06 7.33 15.51
CA TYR A 354 -5.26 6.45 16.34
C TYR A 354 -3.94 6.09 15.63
N VAL A 355 -2.85 6.28 16.36
CA VAL A 355 -1.51 5.84 15.96
C VAL A 355 -0.95 5.02 17.12
N ARG A 356 -0.36 3.87 16.79
CA ARG A 356 0.26 2.96 17.74
C ARG A 356 1.78 3.14 17.73
N ALA A 357 2.38 3.06 18.91
CA ALA A 357 3.82 2.88 19.05
C ALA A 357 4.12 1.43 19.43
N ILE A 358 5.04 0.78 18.73
CA ILE A 358 5.54 -0.56 19.08
C ILE A 358 6.73 -0.43 20.02
N ASN A 359 7.67 0.46 19.68
CA ASN A 359 8.79 0.87 20.51
C ASN A 359 8.78 2.39 20.69
N GLY A 360 9.14 2.86 21.89
CA GLY A 360 9.27 4.28 22.20
C GLY A 360 10.59 4.91 21.73
N GLY A 361 10.79 6.17 22.11
CA GLY A 361 11.98 6.97 21.80
C GLY A 361 11.80 7.93 20.62
N THR A 362 12.89 8.65 20.32
CA THR A 362 12.90 9.73 19.32
C THR A 362 14.15 9.64 18.45
N VAL A 363 14.00 9.85 17.14
CA VAL A 363 15.12 9.90 16.19
C VAL A 363 14.84 10.90 15.07
N THR A 364 15.88 11.58 14.60
CA THR A 364 15.81 12.42 13.39
C THR A 364 16.76 11.89 12.32
N ALA A 365 16.21 11.42 11.20
CA ALA A 365 16.98 10.80 10.12
C ALA A 365 16.21 10.86 8.78
N PRO A 366 16.87 10.61 7.64
CA PRO A 366 16.21 10.52 6.34
C PRO A 366 15.12 9.44 6.33
N LEU A 367 13.94 9.75 5.77
CA LEU A 367 12.85 8.79 5.60
C LEU A 367 12.92 8.15 4.21
N LEU A 368 13.14 6.85 4.16
CA LEU A 368 13.25 6.06 2.93
C LEU A 368 12.27 4.88 2.97
N GLY A 369 11.63 4.56 1.85
CA GLY A 369 10.59 3.55 1.90
C GLY A 369 9.57 3.53 0.77
N GLY A 370 8.43 2.91 1.07
CA GLY A 370 7.27 2.79 0.17
C GLY A 370 6.55 1.46 0.37
N CYS A 371 6.04 0.88 -0.71
CA CYS A 371 5.38 -0.42 -0.66
C CYS A 371 6.38 -1.54 -0.32
N LEU A 372 6.12 -2.29 0.76
CA LEU A 372 7.04 -3.29 1.34
C LEU A 372 7.43 -4.37 0.32
N TRP A 373 6.46 -4.90 -0.43
CA TRP A 373 6.70 -5.84 -1.52
C TRP A 373 7.69 -5.30 -2.57
N LEU A 374 7.60 -4.02 -2.93
CA LEU A 374 8.48 -3.41 -3.93
C LEU A 374 9.88 -3.14 -3.38
N LEU A 375 10.02 -2.81 -2.10
CA LEU A 375 11.33 -2.73 -1.46
C LEU A 375 12.09 -4.05 -1.59
N MET A 376 11.39 -5.18 -1.43
CA MET A 376 11.96 -6.50 -1.60
C MET A 376 12.45 -6.78 -3.01
N GLN A 377 11.72 -6.32 -4.01
CA GLN A 377 12.10 -6.50 -5.42
C GLN A 377 13.35 -5.72 -5.83
N THR A 378 13.77 -4.73 -5.04
CA THR A 378 15.03 -4.01 -5.31
C THR A 378 16.27 -4.83 -4.96
N MET A 379 16.14 -5.88 -4.14
CA MET A 379 17.30 -6.64 -3.69
C MET A 379 18.01 -7.39 -4.82
N GLY A 380 19.33 -7.42 -4.76
CA GLY A 380 20.19 -8.02 -5.78
C GLY A 380 20.35 -7.17 -7.04
N THR A 381 19.78 -5.96 -7.08
CA THR A 381 19.85 -5.05 -8.23
C THR A 381 20.84 -3.89 -7.98
N PRO A 382 21.29 -3.17 -9.03
CA PRO A 382 22.09 -1.95 -8.87
C PRO A 382 21.39 -0.80 -8.13
N TRP A 383 20.07 -0.86 -7.99
CA TRP A 383 19.22 0.12 -7.31
C TRP A 383 18.61 -0.44 -6.03
N GLU A 384 19.24 -1.46 -5.44
CA GLU A 384 18.87 -2.00 -4.14
C GLU A 384 18.80 -0.90 -3.07
N ILE A 385 17.74 -0.94 -2.26
CA ILE A 385 17.55 0.01 -1.16
C ILE A 385 18.67 -0.11 -0.12
N SER A 386 19.10 1.06 0.38
CA SER A 386 20.02 1.20 1.50
C SER A 386 19.30 1.95 2.61
N LEU A 387 19.28 1.36 3.81
CA LEU A 387 18.54 1.87 4.97
C LEU A 387 19.46 2.20 6.16
N ASP A 388 20.78 2.17 5.95
CA ASP A 388 21.76 2.48 6.99
C ASP A 388 21.62 3.95 7.43
N GLY A 389 21.39 4.17 8.72
CA GLY A 389 21.14 5.49 9.29
C GLY A 389 19.79 6.12 8.92
N ALA A 390 18.87 5.37 8.31
CA ALA A 390 17.58 5.88 7.85
C ALA A 390 16.40 5.43 8.73
N ILE A 391 15.32 6.20 8.67
CA ILE A 391 13.98 5.77 9.11
C ILE A 391 13.37 4.99 7.96
N LEU A 392 13.05 3.72 8.19
CA LEU A 392 12.34 2.89 7.22
C LEU A 392 10.84 3.24 7.25
N PHE A 393 10.30 3.72 6.15
CA PHE A 393 8.87 3.80 5.91
C PHE A 393 8.40 2.58 5.10
N PHE A 394 7.34 1.90 5.54
CA PHE A 394 6.66 0.96 4.66
C PHE A 394 5.15 0.89 4.86
N GLU A 395 4.46 0.51 3.79
CA GLU A 395 3.04 0.16 3.76
C GLU A 395 2.84 -1.00 2.76
N ASP A 396 1.68 -1.64 2.76
CA ASP A 396 1.32 -2.62 1.73
C ASP A 396 -0.21 -2.73 1.61
N TYR A 397 -0.66 -3.42 0.56
CA TYR A 397 -2.07 -3.55 0.22
C TYR A 397 -2.45 -5.00 -0.06
N LYS A 398 -3.46 -5.49 0.64
CA LYS A 398 -3.96 -6.88 0.50
C LYS A 398 -2.86 -7.94 0.66
N ALA A 399 -1.83 -7.64 1.45
CA ALA A 399 -0.78 -8.56 1.84
C ALA A 399 -1.15 -9.18 3.20
N PRO A 400 -1.73 -10.40 3.25
CA PRO A 400 -2.10 -11.03 4.51
C PRO A 400 -0.89 -11.20 5.46
N PRO A 401 -1.08 -11.44 6.77
CA PRO A 401 0.01 -11.38 7.74
C PRO A 401 1.22 -12.26 7.42
N TYR A 402 1.00 -13.44 6.84
CA TYR A 402 2.09 -14.35 6.44
C TYR A 402 2.92 -13.88 5.24
N TYR A 403 2.36 -13.02 4.37
CA TYR A 403 3.15 -12.33 3.34
C TYR A 403 4.02 -11.25 3.98
N VAL A 404 3.46 -10.46 4.90
CA VAL A 404 4.21 -9.44 5.63
C VAL A 404 5.34 -10.08 6.45
N ASP A 405 5.06 -11.18 7.14
CA ASP A 405 6.04 -12.00 7.87
C ASP A 405 7.18 -12.47 6.97
N GLY A 406 6.86 -13.04 5.80
CA GLY A 406 7.85 -13.48 4.83
C GLY A 406 8.71 -12.33 4.28
N MET A 407 8.12 -11.16 4.03
CA MET A 407 8.84 -9.98 3.54
C MET A 407 9.77 -9.39 4.62
N LEU A 408 9.31 -9.24 5.86
CA LEU A 408 10.14 -8.75 6.96
C LEU A 408 11.25 -9.75 7.30
N THR A 409 10.95 -11.06 7.31
CA THR A 409 11.95 -12.12 7.44
C THR A 409 13.02 -12.01 6.38
N GLN A 410 12.63 -11.83 5.11
CA GLN A 410 13.57 -11.73 4.00
C GLN A 410 14.45 -10.47 4.11
N LEU A 411 13.89 -9.31 4.47
CA LEU A 411 14.67 -8.10 4.75
C LEU A 411 15.68 -8.31 5.87
N GLN A 412 15.27 -8.95 6.97
CA GLN A 412 16.12 -9.23 8.11
C GLN A 412 17.26 -10.18 7.73
N LEU A 413 16.96 -11.30 7.06
CA LEU A 413 17.97 -12.29 6.63
C LEU A 413 18.93 -11.74 5.56
N ALA A 414 18.49 -10.76 4.77
CA ALA A 414 19.34 -10.04 3.83
C ALA A 414 20.17 -8.91 4.48
N GLY A 415 20.08 -8.73 5.82
CA GLY A 415 20.76 -7.68 6.56
C GLY A 415 20.23 -6.27 6.27
N LYS A 416 19.04 -6.14 5.66
CA LYS A 416 18.51 -4.84 5.22
C LYS A 416 17.96 -3.98 6.35
N LEU A 417 17.62 -4.62 7.47
CA LEU A 417 17.19 -3.92 8.69
C LEU A 417 18.37 -3.55 9.60
N GLU A 418 19.59 -3.97 9.27
CA GLU A 418 20.79 -3.54 9.99
C GLU A 418 21.05 -2.05 9.71
N GLY A 419 21.27 -1.27 10.76
CA GLY A 419 21.52 0.17 10.65
C GLY A 419 20.24 1.03 10.51
N VAL A 420 19.04 0.44 10.41
CA VAL A 420 17.79 1.19 10.53
C VAL A 420 17.72 1.84 11.91
N VAL A 421 17.40 3.13 11.97
CA VAL A 421 17.37 3.91 13.22
C VAL A 421 15.96 4.25 13.70
N GLY A 422 14.94 3.93 12.91
CA GLY A 422 13.53 4.08 13.25
C GLY A 422 12.63 3.46 12.17
N VAL A 423 11.37 3.16 12.49
CA VAL A 423 10.42 2.56 11.55
C VAL A 423 9.07 3.28 11.60
N VAL A 424 8.52 3.58 10.43
CA VAL A 424 7.15 4.07 10.25
C VAL A 424 6.40 3.07 9.39
N VAL A 425 5.45 2.37 9.99
CA VAL A 425 4.49 1.53 9.30
C VAL A 425 3.27 2.39 8.98
N GLY A 426 3.00 2.56 7.70
CA GLY A 426 1.81 3.23 7.20
C GLY A 426 0.53 2.43 7.42
N GLU A 427 -0.52 2.77 6.69
CA GLU A 427 -1.77 2.03 6.70
C GLU A 427 -1.62 0.74 5.89
N MET A 428 -1.66 -0.40 6.58
CA MET A 428 -1.58 -1.73 5.97
C MET A 428 -2.95 -2.19 5.48
N LYS A 429 -3.48 -1.49 4.46
CA LYS A 429 -4.86 -1.61 4.00
C LYS A 429 -5.19 -3.05 3.57
N ASP A 430 -6.22 -3.62 4.20
CA ASP A 430 -6.69 -4.99 3.95
C ASP A 430 -5.60 -6.07 4.09
N CYS A 431 -4.56 -5.81 4.90
CA CYS A 431 -3.45 -6.73 5.16
C CYS A 431 -3.64 -7.65 6.38
N ASP A 432 -4.68 -7.42 7.19
CA ASP A 432 -5.08 -8.37 8.22
C ASP A 432 -6.02 -9.44 7.63
N TRP A 433 -6.40 -10.42 8.45
CA TRP A 433 -7.33 -11.47 8.06
C TRP A 433 -8.74 -10.92 7.77
N GLY A 434 -9.01 -10.59 6.52
CA GLY A 434 -10.34 -10.25 6.01
C GLY A 434 -11.20 -11.46 5.63
N ASP A 435 -12.50 -11.20 5.45
CA ASP A 435 -13.54 -12.13 4.96
C ASP A 435 -13.39 -12.50 3.46
N LEU A 436 -12.27 -12.12 2.84
CA LEU A 436 -12.00 -12.25 1.40
C LEU A 436 -11.28 -13.55 1.00
N ARG A 437 -10.87 -14.37 1.97
CA ARG A 437 -10.43 -15.74 1.70
C ARG A 437 -11.62 -16.66 1.88
N PRO A 438 -11.99 -17.52 0.91
CA PRO A 438 -12.85 -18.66 1.21
C PRO A 438 -12.15 -19.42 2.34
N ALA A 439 -12.80 -19.48 3.50
CA ALA A 439 -12.27 -19.96 4.78
C ALA A 439 -11.00 -20.81 4.61
N SER A 440 -9.82 -20.18 4.65
CA SER A 440 -8.59 -20.95 4.56
C SER A 440 -8.56 -21.88 5.76
N ASP A 441 -8.28 -23.13 5.49
CA ASP A 441 -7.96 -24.21 6.43
C ASP A 441 -6.78 -23.90 7.37
N TRP A 442 -6.04 -22.82 7.13
CA TRP A 442 -5.02 -22.29 8.03
C TRP A 442 -5.67 -21.59 9.23
N ALA A 443 -5.37 -22.07 10.43
CA ALA A 443 -5.78 -21.44 11.68
C ALA A 443 -5.32 -19.96 11.69
N ARG A 444 -6.27 -19.04 11.90
CA ARG A 444 -6.08 -17.59 12.08
C ARG A 444 -5.27 -17.32 13.36
N SER A 445 -3.98 -17.64 13.36
CA SER A 445 -3.17 -17.77 14.58
C SER A 445 -2.32 -16.54 14.92
N ARG A 446 -2.07 -15.64 13.97
CA ARG A 446 -1.35 -14.37 14.18
C ARG A 446 -2.04 -13.23 13.45
N SER A 447 -2.38 -12.16 14.15
CA SER A 447 -2.81 -10.91 13.56
C SER A 447 -1.66 -10.22 12.82
N LEU A 448 -1.95 -9.19 12.03
CA LEU A 448 -0.90 -8.36 11.46
C LEU A 448 -0.05 -7.69 12.55
N GLU A 449 -0.67 -7.24 13.64
CA GLU A 449 0.03 -6.59 14.75
C GLU A 449 1.02 -7.55 15.43
N ASP A 450 0.65 -8.82 15.62
CA ASP A 450 1.56 -9.84 16.16
C ASP A 450 2.82 -9.99 15.28
N VAL A 451 2.65 -9.95 13.94
CA VAL A 451 3.76 -10.03 12.99
C VAL A 451 4.65 -8.79 13.07
N LEU A 452 4.05 -7.59 13.12
CA LEU A 452 4.80 -6.35 13.23
C LEU A 452 5.60 -6.29 14.53
N GLU A 453 5.00 -6.68 15.65
CA GLU A 453 5.69 -6.73 16.95
C GLU A 453 6.87 -7.71 16.92
N GLU A 454 6.65 -8.94 16.43
CA GLU A 454 7.68 -9.98 16.38
C GLU A 454 8.92 -9.55 15.58
N HIS A 455 8.74 -8.79 14.51
CA HIS A 455 9.84 -8.34 13.64
C HIS A 455 10.45 -7.00 14.04
N LEU A 456 9.64 -6.05 14.53
CA LEU A 456 10.07 -4.67 14.74
C LEU A 456 10.44 -4.34 16.19
N GLU A 457 9.81 -4.98 17.18
CA GLU A 457 10.17 -4.78 18.60
C GLU A 457 11.66 -5.11 18.86
N PRO A 458 12.22 -6.23 18.36
CA PRO A 458 13.62 -6.60 18.61
C PRO A 458 14.67 -5.66 18.00
N LEU A 459 14.26 -4.78 17.07
CA LEU A 459 15.17 -3.77 16.51
C LEU A 459 15.60 -2.73 17.56
N GLY A 460 14.80 -2.53 18.62
CA GLY A 460 15.13 -1.60 19.71
C GLY A 460 15.18 -0.12 19.31
N VAL A 461 14.61 0.22 18.15
CA VAL A 461 14.50 1.59 17.62
C VAL A 461 13.07 2.11 17.74
N PRO A 462 12.80 3.44 17.66
CA PRO A 462 11.45 3.97 17.66
C PRO A 462 10.60 3.42 16.51
N VAL A 463 9.36 3.00 16.78
CA VAL A 463 8.46 2.42 15.78
C VAL A 463 7.04 2.97 15.91
N LEU A 464 6.51 3.54 14.83
CA LEU A 464 5.12 3.95 14.71
C LEU A 464 4.35 3.12 13.68
N TYR A 465 3.06 2.91 13.96
CA TYR A 465 2.13 2.21 13.07
C TYR A 465 0.79 2.96 13.00
N GLY A 466 0.26 3.13 11.78
CA GLY A 466 -1.12 3.59 11.54
C GLY A 466 -1.27 5.02 11.05
N LEU A 467 -0.18 5.68 10.61
CA LEU A 467 -0.31 6.94 9.88
C LEU A 467 -1.00 6.69 8.52
N PRO A 468 -1.77 7.66 7.97
CA PRO A 468 -2.48 7.53 6.69
C PRO A 468 -1.51 7.61 5.50
N LEU A 469 -0.54 6.69 5.46
CA LEU A 469 0.49 6.55 4.45
C LEU A 469 0.26 5.19 3.78
N GLY A 470 -0.18 5.16 2.52
CA GLY A 470 -0.43 3.92 1.79
C GLY A 470 -1.79 3.86 1.10
N HIS A 471 -2.35 2.67 0.99
CA HIS A 471 -3.55 2.38 0.18
C HIS A 471 -4.89 2.63 0.90
N GLY A 472 -4.84 3.33 2.03
CA GLY A 472 -6.02 3.76 2.77
C GLY A 472 -6.95 4.69 2.01
N LYS A 473 -8.10 4.99 2.62
CA LYS A 473 -9.03 6.01 2.10
C LYS A 473 -8.38 7.39 2.05
N HIS A 474 -7.55 7.70 3.04
CA HIS A 474 -6.81 8.95 3.16
C HIS A 474 -5.33 8.67 2.93
N LEU A 475 -4.68 9.48 2.09
CA LEU A 475 -3.24 9.41 1.84
C LEU A 475 -2.62 10.77 2.14
N ALA A 476 -1.84 10.84 3.22
CA ALA A 476 -1.02 11.99 3.52
C ALA A 476 0.24 11.92 2.66
N SER A 477 0.26 12.66 1.55
CA SER A 477 1.46 12.71 0.71
C SER A 477 2.67 13.22 1.51
N ILE A 478 3.84 12.64 1.25
CA ILE A 478 5.09 12.94 1.95
C ILE A 478 6.28 12.98 0.97
N PRO A 479 7.27 13.87 1.15
CA PRO A 479 8.58 13.72 0.53
C PRO A 479 9.36 12.57 1.15
N LEU A 480 10.11 11.84 0.33
CA LEU A 480 11.07 10.79 0.67
C LEU A 480 12.49 11.31 0.42
N GLY A 481 13.47 10.77 1.14
CA GLY A 481 14.88 11.19 1.04
C GLY A 481 15.24 12.39 1.91
N VAL A 482 14.27 13.03 2.54
CA VAL A 482 14.47 14.15 3.48
C VAL A 482 14.37 13.71 4.93
N ARG A 483 14.88 14.55 5.84
CA ARG A 483 14.92 14.26 7.28
C ARG A 483 13.56 14.48 7.94
N TYR A 484 13.18 13.51 8.75
CA TYR A 484 12.02 13.58 9.63
C TYR A 484 12.43 13.29 11.07
N THR A 485 11.72 13.89 12.01
CA THR A 485 11.73 13.51 13.41
C THR A 485 10.60 12.53 13.66
N LEU A 486 10.96 11.28 13.97
CA LEU A 486 10.08 10.25 14.48
C LEU A 486 10.13 10.30 16.01
N ASP A 487 9.04 10.72 16.63
CA ASP A 487 8.86 10.69 18.09
C ASP A 487 7.78 9.67 18.40
N ALA A 488 8.20 8.45 18.76
CA ALA A 488 7.28 7.36 19.03
C ALA A 488 6.59 7.49 20.40
N ASP A 489 7.20 8.20 21.35
CA ASP A 489 6.60 8.49 22.65
C ASP A 489 5.41 9.45 22.50
N ARG A 490 5.54 10.46 21.64
CA ARG A 490 4.46 11.41 21.28
C ARG A 490 3.57 10.93 20.14
N ARG A 491 3.99 9.88 19.44
CA ARG A 491 3.31 9.29 18.28
C ARG A 491 3.15 10.28 17.13
N THR A 492 4.25 10.94 16.79
CA THR A 492 4.31 11.94 15.73
C THR A 492 5.46 11.65 14.77
N LEU A 493 5.23 11.94 13.50
CA LEU A 493 6.25 12.03 12.47
C LEU A 493 6.25 13.46 11.95
N THR A 494 7.38 14.15 12.02
CA THR A 494 7.47 15.58 11.72
C THR A 494 8.45 15.82 10.58
N LEU A 495 8.01 16.50 9.53
CA LEU A 495 8.87 16.96 8.44
C LEU A 495 9.65 18.20 8.92
N ASP A 496 10.93 18.02 9.20
CA ASP A 496 11.80 19.07 9.73
C ASP A 496 12.40 19.93 8.60
N GLU A 497 12.84 19.28 7.53
CA GLU A 497 13.52 19.88 6.39
C GLU A 497 12.64 19.79 5.15
N SER A 498 12.51 20.89 4.41
CA SER A 498 11.81 20.83 3.14
C SER A 498 12.73 20.26 2.06
N PRO A 499 12.23 19.40 1.14
CA PRO A 499 13.00 19.01 -0.06
C PRO A 499 13.35 20.18 -0.98
N PHE A 500 12.80 21.38 -0.72
CA PHE A 500 13.01 22.59 -1.49
C PHE A 500 13.96 23.60 -0.81
N ASP A 501 14.43 23.30 0.41
CA ASP A 501 15.40 24.13 1.12
C ASP A 501 16.80 23.75 0.64
N ALA A 502 17.43 24.60 -0.17
CA ALA A 502 18.80 24.44 -0.65
C ALA A 502 19.81 25.23 0.18
#